data_AF-A0A9D2INW8-F1
#
_entry.id   AF-A0A9D2INW8-F1
#
_cell.length_a   1.000
_cell.length_b   1.000
_cell.length_c   1.000
_cell.angle_alpha   90.00
_cell.angle_beta   90.00
_cell.angle_gamma   90.00
#
_symmetry.space_group_name_H-M   'P 1'
#
loop_
_entity.id
_entity.type
_entity.pdbx_description
1 polymer ?
#
loop_
_entity_poly.entity_id
_entity_poly.type
_entity_poly.pdbx_seq_one_letter_code
_entity_poly.pdbx_strand_id
1 'polypeptide(L)'
;EELAAAGVKTMLRIGTCGAMQPEIHGGDLIIATAAYRHEGTSLHYAPIEYPAVANIHVINALIASAKEMNAVYHAGVVHSKDSFYGQHAPDSMPVASELKENWRTMIKLGVLASEMECAALFTVGAVRKIACGAVLTALWNQESGEKIDENTPITSDSAIDCAVNALRKLIFKMKANEIQP
;
A
#
# COMPACT_ATOMS: atom_id res chain seq x y z
N GLU A 1 10.84 3.74 13.99
CA GLU A 1 11.67 3.96 15.20
C GLU A 1 10.95 3.66 16.51
N GLU A 2 10.02 4.51 16.95
CA GLU A 2 9.47 4.45 18.31
C GLU A 2 8.73 3.13 18.63
N LEU A 3 7.84 2.68 17.73
CA LEU A 3 7.15 1.40 17.89
C LEU A 3 8.13 0.21 17.90
N ALA A 4 9.21 0.29 17.13
CA ALA A 4 10.26 -0.74 17.13
C ALA A 4 10.96 -0.80 18.50
N ALA A 5 11.28 0.38 19.06
CA ALA A 5 11.88 0.51 20.39
C ALA A 5 10.92 0.03 21.50
N ALA A 6 9.62 0.19 21.31
CA ALA A 6 8.58 -0.35 22.19
C ALA A 6 8.36 -1.88 22.04
N GLY A 7 9.09 -2.54 21.13
CA GLY A 7 9.05 -4.00 20.96
C GLY A 7 8.06 -4.50 19.92
N VAL A 8 7.43 -3.64 19.13
CA VAL A 8 6.55 -4.06 18.02
C VAL A 8 7.36 -4.84 16.98
N LYS A 9 6.83 -6.01 16.59
CA LYS A 9 7.44 -6.90 15.59
C LYS A 9 6.66 -7.02 14.29
N THR A 10 5.38 -6.69 14.30
CA THR A 10 4.52 -6.75 13.12
C THR A 10 3.69 -5.48 13.02
N MET A 11 3.61 -4.89 11.83
CA MET A 11 2.85 -3.68 11.55
C MET A 11 2.01 -3.85 10.29
N LEU A 12 0.73 -3.56 10.39
CA LEU A 12 -0.18 -3.50 9.25
C LEU A 12 -0.64 -2.05 9.09
N ARG A 13 -0.39 -1.47 7.92
CA ARG A 13 -0.98 -0.21 7.52
C ARG A 13 -2.38 -0.47 6.94
N ILE A 14 -3.34 0.30 7.43
CA ILE A 14 -4.67 0.42 6.84
C ILE A 14 -4.75 1.85 6.31
N GLY A 15 -5.08 2.03 5.04
CA GLY A 15 -5.07 3.34 4.41
C GLY A 15 -6.00 3.43 3.21
N THR A 16 -5.86 4.51 2.47
CA THR A 16 -6.60 4.77 1.24
C THR A 16 -5.64 5.04 0.09
N CYS A 17 -6.12 4.87 -1.13
CA CYS A 17 -5.33 5.11 -2.33
C CYS A 17 -6.20 5.54 -3.52
N GLY A 18 -5.57 6.19 -4.50
CA GLY A 18 -6.14 6.36 -5.83
C GLY A 18 -5.70 5.23 -6.74
N ALA A 19 -6.64 4.50 -7.32
CA ALA A 19 -6.34 3.43 -8.26
C ALA A 19 -5.72 3.95 -9.56
N MET A 20 -4.91 3.09 -10.19
CA MET A 20 -4.13 3.40 -11.39
C MET A 20 -4.42 2.44 -12.55
N GLN A 21 -4.90 1.22 -12.30
CA GLN A 21 -5.25 0.28 -13.37
C GLN A 21 -6.76 0.33 -13.66
N PRO A 22 -7.19 0.34 -14.93
CA PRO A 22 -8.58 0.61 -15.32
C PRO A 22 -9.60 -0.39 -14.76
N GLU A 23 -9.17 -1.60 -14.41
CA GLU A 23 -10.00 -2.66 -13.84
C GLU A 23 -10.28 -2.51 -12.33
N ILE A 24 -9.61 -1.58 -11.65
CA ILE A 24 -9.73 -1.36 -10.21
C ILE A 24 -10.77 -0.26 -9.96
N HIS A 25 -11.75 -0.54 -9.12
CA HIS A 25 -12.87 0.36 -8.85
C HIS A 25 -12.87 0.90 -7.42
N GLY A 26 -13.63 1.96 -7.19
CA GLY A 26 -13.91 2.45 -5.84
C GLY A 26 -14.48 1.34 -4.94
N GLY A 27 -13.88 1.17 -3.75
CA GLY A 27 -14.24 0.15 -2.78
C GLY A 27 -13.38 -1.13 -2.84
N ASP A 28 -12.66 -1.36 -3.93
CA ASP A 28 -11.75 -2.50 -4.03
C ASP A 28 -10.61 -2.41 -3.00
N LEU A 29 -10.13 -3.57 -2.54
CA LEU A 29 -8.98 -3.65 -1.63
C LEU A 29 -7.67 -3.75 -2.43
N ILE A 30 -6.69 -2.92 -2.09
CA ILE A 30 -5.32 -3.01 -2.61
C ILE A 30 -4.41 -3.58 -1.53
N ILE A 31 -3.81 -4.73 -1.79
CA ILE A 31 -2.82 -5.37 -0.92
C ILE A 31 -1.43 -5.08 -1.50
N ALA A 32 -0.70 -4.17 -0.85
CA ALA A 32 0.59 -3.71 -1.34
C ALA A 32 1.69 -4.74 -1.09
N THR A 33 2.11 -5.46 -2.13
CA THR A 33 3.21 -6.44 -2.07
C THR A 33 4.59 -5.78 -2.08
N ALA A 34 4.69 -4.63 -2.74
CA ALA A 34 5.86 -3.75 -2.75
C ALA A 34 5.41 -2.31 -3.06
N ALA A 35 6.31 -1.34 -2.87
CA ALA A 35 6.06 0.06 -3.16
C ALA A 35 7.16 0.68 -4.02
N TYR A 36 6.77 1.42 -5.05
CA TYR A 36 7.63 2.29 -5.84
C TYR A 36 8.06 3.47 -4.95
N ARG A 37 9.39 3.64 -4.78
CA ARG A 37 10.01 4.57 -3.82
C ARG A 37 10.19 5.97 -4.42
N HIS A 38 9.08 6.64 -4.73
CA HIS A 38 9.10 8.03 -5.23
C HIS A 38 8.93 9.04 -4.08
N GLU A 39 9.61 8.77 -2.97
CA GLU A 39 9.60 9.59 -1.75
C GLU A 39 11.00 9.65 -1.14
N GLY A 40 11.28 10.68 -0.35
CA GLY A 40 12.61 10.95 0.18
C GLY A 40 12.95 10.17 1.45
N THR A 41 11.96 9.76 2.25
CA THR A 41 12.21 9.17 3.58
C THR A 41 13.00 7.88 3.47
N SER A 42 12.60 6.95 2.59
CA SER A 42 13.29 5.66 2.46
C SER A 42 14.75 5.79 2.02
N LEU A 43 15.12 6.85 1.28
CA LEU A 43 16.49 7.09 0.80
C LEU A 43 17.48 7.34 1.94
N HIS A 44 16.98 7.80 3.09
CA HIS A 44 17.79 7.96 4.31
C HIS A 44 17.99 6.65 5.07
N TYR A 45 17.31 5.56 4.68
CA TYR A 45 17.38 4.25 5.34
C TYR A 45 18.08 3.19 4.47
N ALA A 46 17.93 3.26 3.15
CA ALA A 46 18.53 2.31 2.23
C ALA A 46 18.82 2.96 0.84
N PRO A 47 19.86 2.50 0.12
CA PRO A 47 20.12 2.91 -1.27
C PRO A 47 18.87 2.71 -2.15
N ILE A 48 18.68 3.54 -3.19
CA ILE A 48 17.47 3.50 -4.04
C ILE A 48 17.22 2.13 -4.68
N GLU A 49 18.28 1.36 -4.94
CA GLU A 49 18.24 0.01 -5.51
C GLU A 49 17.59 -1.02 -4.57
N TYR A 50 17.58 -0.75 -3.26
CA TYR A 50 16.91 -1.63 -2.30
C TYR A 50 15.40 -1.59 -2.52
N PRO A 51 14.72 -2.74 -2.68
CA PRO A 51 13.30 -2.73 -2.97
C PRO A 51 12.47 -2.56 -1.68
N ALA A 52 11.47 -1.67 -1.70
CA ALA A 52 10.51 -1.54 -0.61
C ALA A 52 9.47 -2.66 -0.72
N VAL A 53 9.75 -3.82 -0.12
CA VAL A 53 8.90 -5.02 -0.16
C VAL A 53 8.19 -5.26 1.17
N ALA A 54 6.93 -5.68 1.09
CA ALA A 54 6.18 -6.12 2.26
C ALA A 54 6.62 -7.51 2.72
N ASN A 55 6.33 -7.85 3.98
CA ASN A 55 6.58 -9.18 4.52
C ASN A 55 5.61 -10.21 3.92
N ILE A 56 6.16 -11.29 3.36
CA ILE A 56 5.39 -12.32 2.66
C ILE A 56 4.31 -13.00 3.52
N HIS A 57 4.56 -13.19 4.82
CA HIS A 57 3.58 -13.81 5.72
C HIS A 57 2.41 -12.86 5.98
N VAL A 58 2.68 -11.57 6.13
CA VAL A 58 1.64 -10.53 6.28
C VAL A 58 0.78 -10.46 5.02
N ILE A 59 1.40 -10.46 3.83
CA ILE A 59 0.68 -10.45 2.55
C ILE A 59 -0.20 -11.68 2.38
N ASN A 60 0.33 -12.87 2.68
CA ASN A 60 -0.45 -14.10 2.60
C ASN A 60 -1.65 -14.09 3.56
N ALA A 61 -1.50 -13.52 4.76
CA ALA A 61 -2.59 -13.39 5.71
C ALA A 61 -3.67 -12.41 5.23
N LEU A 62 -3.28 -11.29 4.63
CA LEU A 62 -4.20 -10.32 4.03
C LEU A 62 -4.96 -10.91 2.84
N ILE A 63 -4.26 -11.62 1.94
CA ILE A 63 -4.89 -12.30 0.80
C ILE A 63 -5.89 -13.36 1.27
N ALA A 64 -5.50 -14.19 2.25
CA ALA A 64 -6.40 -15.18 2.82
C ALA A 64 -7.65 -14.53 3.43
N SER A 65 -7.46 -13.42 4.16
CA SER A 65 -8.57 -12.67 4.73
C SER A 65 -9.51 -12.10 3.67
N ALA A 66 -8.98 -11.43 2.65
CA ALA A 66 -9.79 -10.86 1.57
C ALA A 66 -10.62 -11.93 0.85
N LYS A 67 -10.02 -13.11 0.59
CA LYS A 67 -10.71 -14.27 0.01
C LYS A 67 -11.85 -14.78 0.89
N GLU A 68 -11.62 -14.94 2.20
CA GLU A 68 -12.66 -15.41 3.13
C GLU A 68 -13.82 -14.41 3.25
N MET A 69 -13.56 -13.13 3.10
CA MET A 69 -14.56 -12.06 3.07
C MET A 69 -15.31 -11.98 1.73
N ASN A 70 -14.89 -12.73 0.71
CA ASN A 70 -15.31 -12.56 -0.69
C ASN A 70 -15.16 -11.10 -1.18
N ALA A 71 -14.16 -10.37 -0.66
CA ALA A 71 -13.86 -9.02 -1.09
C ALA A 71 -13.16 -9.04 -2.44
N VAL A 72 -13.48 -8.07 -3.30
CA VAL A 72 -12.68 -7.80 -4.50
C VAL A 72 -11.36 -7.19 -4.05
N TYR A 73 -10.24 -7.81 -4.45
CA TYR A 73 -8.93 -7.34 -4.07
C TYR A 73 -7.89 -7.51 -5.18
N HIS A 74 -6.88 -6.65 -5.14
CA HIS A 74 -5.75 -6.64 -6.07
C HIS A 74 -4.45 -6.62 -5.27
N ALA A 75 -3.54 -7.56 -5.54
CA ALA A 75 -2.26 -7.66 -4.85
C ALA A 75 -1.11 -7.36 -5.83
N GLY A 76 -0.30 -6.35 -5.54
CA GLY A 76 0.75 -5.91 -6.46
C GLY A 76 1.54 -4.72 -5.95
N VAL A 77 2.21 -4.00 -6.86
CA VAL A 77 3.05 -2.85 -6.54
C VAL A 77 2.17 -1.60 -6.40
N VAL A 78 2.41 -0.80 -5.36
CA VAL A 78 1.80 0.54 -5.20
C VAL A 78 2.86 1.62 -5.38
N HIS A 79 2.45 2.87 -5.56
CA HIS A 79 3.34 4.02 -5.63
C HIS A 79 3.24 4.87 -4.37
N SER A 80 4.37 5.17 -3.72
CA SER A 80 4.44 6.13 -2.61
C SER A 80 5.11 7.41 -3.08
N LYS A 81 4.50 8.56 -2.74
CA LYS A 81 4.97 9.91 -3.12
C LYS A 81 4.90 10.88 -1.95
N ASP A 82 5.73 11.91 -1.98
CA ASP A 82 5.69 13.01 -0.99
C ASP A 82 4.70 14.12 -1.34
N SER A 83 4.34 14.29 -2.62
CA SER A 83 3.47 15.37 -3.09
C SER A 83 2.14 14.86 -3.62
N PHE A 84 1.08 15.03 -2.83
CA PHE A 84 -0.29 14.72 -3.24
C PHE A 84 -0.72 15.53 -4.47
N TYR A 85 -0.52 16.86 -4.45
CA TYR A 85 -0.89 17.73 -5.57
C TYR A 85 -0.01 17.51 -6.81
N GLY A 86 1.21 16.97 -6.66
CA GLY A 86 2.02 16.55 -7.79
C GLY A 86 1.38 15.42 -8.59
N GLN A 87 0.58 14.55 -7.96
CA GLN A 87 -0.21 13.54 -8.66
C GLN A 87 -1.42 14.17 -9.38
N HIS A 88 -2.21 14.98 -8.68
CA HIS A 88 -3.55 15.39 -9.17
C HIS A 88 -3.56 16.68 -9.99
N ALA A 89 -2.57 17.54 -9.79
CA ALA A 89 -2.41 18.79 -10.53
C ALA A 89 -0.96 18.92 -11.04
N PRO A 90 -0.44 17.95 -11.82
CA PRO A 90 0.95 17.96 -12.25
C PRO A 90 1.29 19.20 -13.09
N ASP A 91 0.33 19.73 -13.85
CA ASP A 91 0.51 20.94 -14.68
C ASP A 91 0.74 22.23 -13.89
N SER A 92 0.38 22.27 -12.60
CA SER A 92 0.68 23.44 -11.74
C SER A 92 2.08 23.37 -11.14
N MET A 93 2.82 22.28 -11.36
CA MET A 93 4.15 22.06 -10.78
C MET A 93 5.25 22.42 -11.78
N PRO A 94 6.37 23.02 -11.32
CA PRO A 94 7.52 23.31 -12.19
C PRO A 94 8.15 22.07 -12.85
N VAL A 95 7.94 20.90 -12.26
CA VAL A 95 8.45 19.59 -12.71
C VAL A 95 7.37 18.74 -13.41
N ALA A 96 6.35 19.39 -13.99
CA ALA A 96 5.21 18.74 -14.64
C ALA A 96 5.59 17.64 -15.64
N SER A 97 6.63 17.87 -16.44
CA SER A 97 7.11 16.92 -17.46
C SER A 97 7.54 15.59 -16.83
N GLU A 98 8.37 15.66 -15.79
CA GLU A 98 8.88 14.50 -15.06
C GLU A 98 7.74 13.73 -14.37
N LEU A 99 6.84 14.45 -13.68
CA LEU A 99 5.69 13.85 -13.00
C LEU A 99 4.82 13.05 -13.98
N LYS A 100 4.53 13.64 -15.16
CA LYS A 100 3.72 12.99 -16.20
C LYS A 100 4.43 11.81 -16.85
N GLU A 101 5.74 11.88 -17.04
CA GLU A 101 6.52 10.77 -17.59
C GLU A 101 6.60 9.59 -16.61
N ASN A 102 6.93 9.87 -15.35
CA ASN A 102 6.96 8.86 -14.29
C ASN A 102 5.59 8.19 -14.12
N TRP A 103 4.51 8.97 -14.15
CA TRP A 103 3.15 8.44 -14.10
C TRP A 103 2.88 7.44 -15.23
N ARG A 104 3.13 7.82 -16.49
CA ARG A 104 2.92 6.93 -17.65
C ARG A 104 3.77 5.66 -17.55
N THR A 105 4.99 5.77 -17.05
CA THR A 105 5.86 4.61 -16.81
C THR A 105 5.25 3.67 -15.78
N MET A 106 4.78 4.19 -14.64
CA MET A 106 4.14 3.39 -13.59
C MET A 106 2.87 2.68 -14.08
N ILE A 107 2.04 3.35 -14.89
CA ILE A 107 0.88 2.72 -15.53
C ILE A 107 1.31 1.51 -16.36
N LYS A 108 2.31 1.66 -17.24
CA LYS A 108 2.81 0.57 -18.10
C LYS A 108 3.49 -0.57 -17.32
N LEU A 109 4.04 -0.27 -16.15
CA LEU A 109 4.62 -1.28 -15.24
C LEU A 109 3.57 -2.04 -14.43
N GLY A 110 2.28 -1.69 -14.53
CA GLY A 110 1.21 -2.34 -13.79
C GLY A 110 1.15 -1.93 -12.31
N VAL A 111 1.63 -0.73 -11.95
CA VAL A 111 1.44 -0.20 -10.59
C VAL A 111 -0.05 -0.03 -10.33
N LEU A 112 -0.55 -0.62 -9.24
CA LEU A 112 -1.98 -0.76 -8.99
C LEU A 112 -2.63 0.51 -8.48
N ALA A 113 -1.95 1.23 -7.60
CA ALA A 113 -2.49 2.39 -6.93
C ALA A 113 -1.41 3.35 -6.44
N SER A 114 -1.78 4.60 -6.25
CA SER A 114 -0.94 5.66 -5.71
C SER A 114 -1.41 6.03 -4.29
N GLU A 115 -0.48 5.98 -3.36
CA GLU A 115 -0.59 6.28 -1.94
C GLU A 115 0.67 7.04 -1.48
N MET A 116 1.00 7.09 -0.19
CA MET A 116 2.09 7.98 0.29
C MET A 116 3.03 7.36 1.35
N GLU A 117 2.73 6.22 1.97
CA GLU A 117 3.49 5.76 3.14
C GLU A 117 4.10 4.34 3.03
N CYS A 118 3.70 3.51 2.06
CA CYS A 118 4.14 2.11 2.01
C CYS A 118 5.65 1.98 1.77
N ALA A 119 6.24 2.77 0.88
CA ALA A 119 7.67 2.74 0.58
C ALA A 119 8.53 2.99 1.83
N ALA A 120 8.20 4.04 2.58
CA ALA A 120 8.87 4.37 3.84
C ALA A 120 8.63 3.26 4.88
N LEU A 121 7.38 2.85 5.09
CA LEU A 121 7.05 1.81 6.09
C LEU A 121 7.77 0.49 5.83
N PHE A 122 7.81 0.03 4.59
CA PHE A 122 8.44 -1.24 4.22
C PHE A 122 9.97 -1.15 4.33
N THR A 123 10.56 -0.05 3.88
CA THR A 123 12.01 0.15 3.98
C THR A 123 12.46 0.28 5.43
N VAL A 124 11.81 1.13 6.22
CA VAL A 124 12.14 1.30 7.65
C VAL A 124 11.89 0.00 8.41
N GLY A 125 10.80 -0.71 8.12
CA GLY A 125 10.51 -2.02 8.68
C GLY A 125 11.63 -3.03 8.41
N ALA A 126 12.16 -3.07 7.18
CA ALA A 126 13.27 -3.95 6.83
C ALA A 126 14.56 -3.63 7.60
N VAL A 127 14.89 -2.36 7.81
CA VAL A 127 16.05 -1.96 8.62
C VAL A 127 15.84 -2.31 10.09
N ARG A 128 14.62 -2.13 10.61
CA ARG A 128 14.28 -2.39 12.02
C ARG A 128 13.84 -3.81 12.34
N LYS A 129 13.84 -4.70 11.34
CA LYS A 129 13.40 -6.11 11.48
C LYS A 129 11.97 -6.20 12.02
N ILE A 130 11.07 -5.43 11.42
CA ILE A 130 9.63 -5.45 11.66
C ILE A 130 8.95 -6.00 10.41
N ALA A 131 8.08 -6.99 10.58
CA ALA A 131 7.25 -7.50 9.51
C ALA A 131 6.14 -6.49 9.17
N CYS A 132 6.31 -5.75 8.07
CA CYS A 132 5.35 -4.76 7.62
C CYS A 132 4.48 -5.28 6.46
N GLY A 133 3.22 -4.83 6.40
CA GLY A 133 2.36 -4.96 5.22
C GLY A 133 1.29 -3.88 5.20
N ALA A 134 0.53 -3.80 4.10
CA ALA A 134 -0.54 -2.81 3.98
C ALA A 134 -1.74 -3.35 3.19
N VAL A 135 -2.93 -2.93 3.62
CA VAL A 135 -4.18 -3.05 2.86
C VAL A 135 -4.81 -1.66 2.76
N LEU A 136 -5.21 -1.29 1.56
CA LEU A 136 -5.70 0.04 1.23
C LEU A 136 -7.08 -0.05 0.58
N THR A 137 -7.93 0.93 0.83
CA THR A 137 -9.19 1.11 0.10
C THR A 137 -8.95 1.98 -1.12
N ALA A 138 -9.28 1.49 -2.32
CA ALA A 138 -9.35 2.32 -3.50
C ALA A 138 -10.54 3.28 -3.37
N LEU A 139 -10.28 4.58 -3.33
CA LEU A 139 -11.35 5.58 -3.19
C LEU A 139 -11.94 6.01 -4.53
N TRP A 140 -11.15 5.89 -5.59
CA TRP A 140 -11.51 6.27 -6.96
C TRP A 140 -10.39 5.83 -7.90
N ASN A 141 -10.62 5.98 -9.20
CA ASN A 141 -9.65 5.66 -10.24
C ASN A 141 -9.54 6.79 -11.25
N GLN A 142 -8.37 7.43 -11.30
CA GLN A 142 -8.16 8.55 -12.21
C GLN A 142 -8.06 8.12 -13.68
N GLU A 143 -7.63 6.88 -13.94
CA GLU A 143 -7.37 6.38 -15.30
C GLU A 143 -8.65 5.87 -15.96
N SER A 144 -9.60 5.32 -15.20
CA SER A 144 -10.92 4.97 -15.72
C SER A 144 -11.86 6.19 -15.84
N GLY A 145 -11.48 7.33 -15.25
CA GLY A 145 -12.33 8.53 -15.17
C GLY A 145 -13.41 8.46 -14.09
N GLU A 146 -13.37 7.43 -13.24
CA GLU A 146 -14.26 7.27 -12.09
C GLU A 146 -14.01 8.40 -11.08
N LYS A 147 -15.10 9.06 -10.69
CA LYS A 147 -15.06 10.11 -9.66
C LYS A 147 -15.62 9.55 -8.36
N ILE A 148 -15.19 10.14 -7.25
CA ILE A 148 -15.79 9.89 -5.94
C ILE A 148 -17.27 10.27 -6.02
N ASP A 149 -18.15 9.30 -5.73
CA ASP A 149 -19.58 9.56 -5.56
C ASP A 149 -19.83 10.10 -4.15
N GLU A 150 -20.18 11.38 -4.06
CA GLU A 150 -20.46 12.06 -2.79
C GLU A 150 -21.72 11.50 -2.08
N ASN A 151 -22.60 10.79 -2.80
CA ASN A 151 -23.82 10.19 -2.23
C ASN A 151 -23.62 8.77 -1.72
N THR A 152 -22.57 8.08 -2.17
CA THR A 152 -22.25 6.70 -1.80
C THR A 152 -20.83 6.66 -1.25
N PRO A 153 -20.62 7.12 -0.01
CA PRO A 153 -19.28 7.27 0.54
C PRO A 153 -18.60 5.90 0.68
N ILE A 154 -17.45 5.76 0.04
CA ILE A 154 -16.59 4.59 0.19
C ILE A 154 -15.94 4.64 1.58
N THR A 155 -16.20 3.63 2.40
CA THR A 155 -15.61 3.49 3.73
C THR A 155 -14.42 2.53 3.70
N SER A 156 -13.56 2.61 4.72
CA SER A 156 -12.46 1.67 4.91
C SER A 156 -12.84 0.45 5.75
N ASP A 157 -14.13 0.20 5.99
CA ASP A 157 -14.58 -0.88 6.88
C ASP A 157 -14.08 -2.24 6.41
N SER A 158 -14.18 -2.53 5.10
CA SER A 158 -13.65 -3.77 4.52
C SER A 158 -12.13 -3.88 4.64
N ALA A 159 -11.39 -2.78 4.54
CA ALA A 159 -9.93 -2.80 4.73
C ALA A 159 -9.55 -3.04 6.21
N ILE A 160 -10.31 -2.44 7.14
CA ILE A 160 -10.16 -2.66 8.58
C ILE A 160 -10.44 -4.12 8.93
N ASP A 161 -11.58 -4.66 8.49
CA ASP A 161 -11.95 -6.06 8.73
C ASP A 161 -10.91 -7.02 8.15
N CYS A 162 -10.42 -6.74 6.94
CA CYS A 162 -9.37 -7.53 6.30
C CYS A 162 -8.08 -7.53 7.14
N ALA A 163 -7.64 -6.36 7.61
CA ALA A 163 -6.45 -6.24 8.44
C ALA A 163 -6.60 -6.94 9.80
N VAL A 164 -7.75 -6.79 10.45
CA VAL A 164 -8.04 -7.43 11.75
C VAL A 164 -8.05 -8.96 11.62
N ASN A 165 -8.70 -9.48 10.57
CA ASN A 165 -8.74 -10.92 10.30
C ASN A 165 -7.36 -11.47 9.93
N ALA A 166 -6.57 -10.75 9.12
CA ALA A 166 -5.19 -11.11 8.83
C ALA A 166 -4.33 -11.14 10.10
N LEU A 167 -4.47 -10.15 10.99
CA LEU A 167 -3.76 -10.09 12.25
C LEU A 167 -4.11 -11.28 13.15
N ARG A 168 -5.38 -11.68 13.24
CA ARG A 168 -5.80 -12.89 13.97
C ARG A 168 -5.09 -14.14 13.43
N LYS A 169 -4.98 -14.28 12.11
CA LYS A 169 -4.27 -15.41 11.46
C LYS A 169 -2.77 -15.39 11.78
N LEU A 170 -2.13 -14.22 11.74
CA LEU A 170 -0.71 -14.06 12.08
C LEU A 170 -0.45 -14.45 13.54
N ILE A 171 -1.27 -13.95 14.47
CA ILE A 171 -1.16 -14.29 15.90
C ILE A 171 -1.27 -15.80 16.11
N PHE A 172 -2.21 -16.47 15.44
CA PHE A 172 -2.35 -17.92 15.54
C PHE A 172 -1.10 -18.65 15.04
N LYS A 173 -0.59 -18.29 13.86
CA LYS A 173 0.62 -18.91 13.28
C LYS A 173 1.88 -18.68 14.11
N MET A 174 2.04 -17.48 14.68
CA MET A 174 3.14 -17.17 15.60
C MET A 174 3.08 -18.03 16.87
N LYS A 175 1.89 -18.20 17.46
CA LYS A 175 1.69 -19.08 18.63
C LYS A 175 1.96 -20.55 18.31
N ALA A 176 1.70 -20.96 17.07
CA ALA A 176 2.00 -22.31 16.58
C ALA A 176 3.48 -22.49 16.17
N ASN A 177 4.32 -21.46 16.27
CA ASN A 177 5.72 -21.43 15.80
C ASN A 177 5.87 -21.72 14.29
N GLU A 178 4.83 -21.46 13.49
CA GLU A 178 4.88 -21.63 12.02
C GLU A 178 5.61 -20.47 11.33
N ILE A 179 5.64 -19.29 11.96
CA ILE A 179 6.33 -18.10 11.47
C ILE A 179 7.04 -17.41 12.64
N GLN A 180 8.21 -16.83 12.38
CA GLN A 180 8.93 -16.02 13.37
C GLN A 180 8.32 -14.62 13.48
N PRO A 181 8.36 -13.99 14.69
CA PRO A 181 7.88 -12.62 14.90
C PRO A 181 8.58 -11.59 14.02
#